data_AF-A0A965TNE7-F1
#
_entry.id   AF-A0A965TNE7-F1
#
_cell.length_a   1.000
_cell.length_b   1.000
_cell.length_c   1.000
_cell.angle_alpha   90.00
_cell.angle_beta   90.00
_cell.angle_gamma   90.00
#
_symmetry.space_group_name_H-M   'P 1'
#
loop_
_entity.id
_entity.type
_entity.pdbx_description
1 polymer ?
#
loop_
_entity_poly.entity_id
_entity_poly.type
_entity_poly.pdbx_seq_one_letter_code
_entity_poly.pdbx_strand_id
1 'polypeptide(L)'
;MALTEGDISRIRRFCRTDDFYHRLRVPEELVATYENPEHHDAAVAVYVAGLFDEQGRRPILRKQDNGFCLFVADTGCVLPREVRPLVCRLYPYDWNDQHKLWIQAPYCPRELYADETDLVLQIGDSQEVALKLVEQLYEELARKGEQP
;
A
#
# COMPACT_ATOMS: atom_id res chain seq x y z
N MET A 1 6.09 2.89 -1.22
CA MET A 1 4.77 2.26 -1.13
C MET A 1 3.94 2.72 -2.31
N ALA A 2 3.49 1.80 -3.14
CA ALA A 2 2.73 2.10 -4.36
C ALA A 2 1.24 2.30 -4.02
N LEU A 3 0.52 3.02 -4.87
CA LEU A 3 -0.93 3.18 -4.80
C LEU A 3 -1.63 2.28 -5.84
N THR A 4 -2.80 1.76 -5.51
CA THR A 4 -3.70 1.20 -6.53
C THR A 4 -4.47 2.33 -7.23
N GLU A 5 -5.13 2.02 -8.35
CA GLU A 5 -6.08 2.97 -8.96
C GLU A 5 -7.29 3.23 -8.05
N GLY A 6 -7.68 2.25 -7.24
CA GLY A 6 -8.70 2.42 -6.20
C GLY A 6 -8.27 3.42 -5.13
N ASP A 7 -7.01 3.38 -4.68
CA ASP A 7 -6.45 4.34 -3.73
C ASP A 7 -6.49 5.75 -4.33
N ILE A 8 -6.02 5.90 -5.57
CA ILE A 8 -6.04 7.17 -6.29
C ILE A 8 -7.47 7.71 -6.38
N SER A 9 -8.43 6.87 -6.75
CA SER A 9 -9.84 7.26 -6.86
C SER A 9 -10.43 7.73 -5.51
N ARG A 10 -10.18 6.97 -4.43
CA ARG A 10 -10.61 7.33 -3.07
C ARG A 10 -10.03 8.67 -2.62
N ILE A 11 -8.71 8.85 -2.76
CA ILE A 11 -8.01 10.06 -2.33
C ILE A 11 -8.40 11.26 -3.19
N ARG A 12 -8.49 11.10 -4.53
CA ARG A 12 -8.95 12.15 -5.44
C ARG A 12 -10.34 12.65 -5.06
N ARG A 13 -11.28 11.74 -4.75
CA ARG A 13 -12.64 12.12 -4.33
C ARG A 13 -12.64 12.95 -3.05
N PHE A 14 -11.74 12.64 -2.11
CA PHE A 14 -11.60 13.36 -0.86
C PHE A 14 -10.91 14.73 -1.04
N CYS A 15 -9.74 14.75 -1.68
CA CYS A 15 -8.92 15.95 -1.83
C CYS A 15 -9.38 16.88 -2.97
N ARG A 16 -10.20 16.37 -3.90
CA ARG A 16 -10.64 17.07 -5.13
C ARG A 16 -9.49 17.52 -6.04
N THR A 17 -8.37 16.80 -6.00
CA THR A 17 -7.18 17.04 -6.81
C THR A 17 -6.47 15.73 -7.09
N ASP A 18 -5.62 15.71 -8.12
CA ASP A 18 -4.67 14.65 -8.43
C ASP A 18 -3.24 14.95 -7.96
N ASP A 19 -2.99 16.15 -7.43
CA ASP A 19 -1.65 16.63 -7.08
C ASP A 19 -1.10 16.05 -5.75
N PHE A 20 -1.47 14.82 -5.41
CA PHE A 20 -1.06 14.12 -4.20
C PHE A 20 -0.11 12.94 -4.45
N TYR A 21 0.08 12.56 -5.71
CA TYR A 21 0.93 11.45 -6.10
C TYR A 21 1.75 11.78 -7.35
N HIS A 22 2.85 11.07 -7.55
CA HIS A 22 3.63 11.10 -8.78
C HIS A 22 3.90 9.68 -9.26
N ARG A 23 4.31 9.53 -10.51
CA ARG A 23 4.74 8.23 -11.06
C ARG A 23 6.26 8.16 -11.07
N LEU A 24 6.82 7.20 -10.33
CA LEU A 24 8.26 6.94 -10.32
C LEU A 24 8.55 5.59 -10.95
N ARG A 25 9.68 5.51 -11.67
CA ARG A 25 10.18 4.24 -12.20
C ARG A 25 10.40 3.22 -11.09
N VAL A 26 10.27 1.96 -11.45
CA VAL A 26 10.67 0.84 -10.60
C VAL A 26 12.16 1.01 -10.20
N PRO A 27 12.51 0.80 -8.92
CA PRO A 27 13.90 0.74 -8.50
C PRO A 27 14.65 -0.32 -9.30
N GLU A 28 15.94 -0.11 -9.49
CA GLU A 28 16.78 -0.99 -10.30
C GLU A 28 16.73 -2.44 -9.80
N GLU A 29 16.68 -2.63 -8.48
CA GLU A 29 16.57 -3.94 -7.83
C GLU A 29 15.26 -4.70 -8.13
N LEU A 30 14.24 -4.02 -8.66
CA LEU A 30 12.94 -4.60 -9.01
C LEU A 30 12.69 -4.65 -10.52
N VAL A 31 13.62 -4.19 -11.36
CA VAL A 31 13.47 -4.18 -12.84
C VAL A 31 13.31 -5.60 -13.39
N ALA A 32 14.12 -6.56 -12.94
CA ALA A 32 14.05 -7.94 -13.45
C ALA A 32 12.68 -8.59 -13.19
N THR A 33 12.11 -8.34 -12.01
CA THR A 33 10.77 -8.78 -11.62
C THR A 33 9.68 -8.11 -12.45
N TYR A 34 9.88 -6.84 -12.82
CA TYR A 34 8.98 -6.12 -13.72
C TYR A 34 9.04 -6.64 -15.16
N GLU A 35 10.23 -6.92 -15.70
CA GLU A 35 10.41 -7.33 -17.10
C GLU A 35 10.03 -8.79 -17.35
N ASN A 36 10.04 -9.64 -16.32
CA ASN A 36 9.76 -11.07 -16.44
C ASN A 36 8.80 -11.57 -15.34
N PRO A 37 7.59 -11.00 -15.22
CA PRO A 37 6.65 -11.33 -14.13
C PRO A 37 6.27 -12.81 -14.11
N GLU A 38 6.26 -13.50 -15.25
CA GLU A 38 5.95 -14.93 -15.40
C GLU A 38 7.00 -15.87 -14.78
N HIS A 39 8.19 -15.37 -14.49
CA HIS A 39 9.23 -16.13 -13.77
C HIS A 39 9.08 -16.05 -12.25
N HIS A 40 8.06 -15.33 -11.76
CA HIS A 40 7.72 -15.22 -10.35
C HIS A 40 6.38 -15.91 -10.06
N ASP A 41 6.05 -16.06 -8.78
CA ASP A 41 4.76 -16.60 -8.39
C ASP A 41 3.59 -15.72 -8.93
N ALA A 42 2.41 -16.33 -9.04
CA ALA A 42 1.25 -15.65 -9.61
C ALA A 42 0.84 -14.38 -8.84
N ALA A 43 1.13 -14.32 -7.53
CA ALA A 43 0.82 -13.15 -6.72
C ALA A 43 1.76 -11.98 -7.06
N VAL A 44 3.05 -12.25 -7.26
CA VAL A 44 4.04 -11.27 -7.74
C VAL A 44 3.67 -10.80 -9.14
N ALA A 45 3.25 -11.69 -10.04
CA ALA A 45 2.83 -11.31 -11.39
C ALA A 45 1.64 -10.34 -11.35
N VAL A 46 0.60 -10.60 -10.54
CA VAL A 46 -0.54 -9.69 -10.35
C VAL A 46 -0.09 -8.35 -9.76
N TYR A 47 0.83 -8.38 -8.80
CA TYR A 47 1.36 -7.17 -8.17
C TYR A 47 2.11 -6.28 -9.17
N VAL A 48 2.95 -6.88 -10.02
CA VAL A 48 3.69 -6.20 -11.07
C VAL A 48 2.73 -5.65 -12.14
N ALA A 49 1.82 -6.47 -12.66
CA ALA A 49 0.87 -6.02 -13.68
C ALA A 49 -0.07 -4.93 -13.15
N GLY A 50 -0.47 -5.00 -11.87
CA GLY A 50 -1.44 -4.09 -11.27
C GLY A 50 -0.88 -2.77 -10.73
N LEU A 51 0.43 -2.65 -10.50
CA LEU A 51 1.02 -1.42 -9.94
C LEU A 51 1.80 -0.58 -10.93
N PHE A 52 2.35 -1.19 -11.97
CA PHE A 52 3.22 -0.51 -12.91
C PHE A 52 2.48 -0.18 -14.21
N ASP A 53 2.86 0.93 -14.85
CA ASP A 53 2.42 1.25 -16.20
C ASP A 53 3.36 0.65 -17.26
N GLU A 54 3.01 0.81 -18.53
CA GLU A 54 3.82 0.36 -19.69
C GLU A 54 5.25 0.92 -19.71
N GLN A 55 5.51 1.99 -18.95
CA GLN A 55 6.84 2.61 -18.82
C GLN A 55 7.57 2.17 -17.54
N GLY A 56 7.05 1.15 -16.85
CA GLY A 56 7.61 0.63 -15.61
C GLY A 56 7.51 1.62 -14.44
N ARG A 57 6.53 2.52 -14.44
CA ARG A 57 6.32 3.50 -13.36
C ARG A 57 5.14 3.12 -12.51
N ARG A 58 5.25 3.36 -11.20
CA ARG A 58 4.16 3.17 -10.23
C ARG A 58 3.74 4.49 -9.59
N PRO A 59 2.45 4.67 -9.27
CA PRO A 59 1.99 5.83 -8.52
C PRO A 59 2.45 5.73 -7.06
N ILE A 60 3.03 6.81 -6.55
CA ILE A 60 3.54 6.92 -5.18
C ILE A 60 3.08 8.25 -4.61
N LEU A 61 2.66 8.25 -3.34
CA LEU A 61 2.34 9.50 -2.63
C LEU A 61 3.53 10.45 -2.64
N ARG A 62 3.24 11.73 -2.90
CA ARG A 62 4.23 12.79 -2.77
C ARG A 62 4.70 12.88 -1.32
N LYS A 63 5.91 13.38 -1.16
CA LYS A 63 6.51 13.67 0.14
C LYS A 63 6.66 15.18 0.31
N GLN A 64 6.59 15.63 1.55
CA GLN A 64 7.01 16.96 1.96
C GLN A 64 8.55 17.06 1.90
N ASP A 65 9.10 18.27 2.00
CA ASP A 65 10.55 18.52 1.93
C ASP A 65 11.33 17.82 3.06
N ASN A 66 10.67 17.57 4.19
CA ASN A 66 11.22 16.80 5.32
C ASN A 66 11.24 15.27 5.09
N GLY A 67 10.74 14.80 3.95
CA GLY A 67 10.70 13.38 3.59
C GLY A 67 9.47 12.61 4.10
N PHE A 68 8.59 13.23 4.89
CA PHE A 68 7.33 12.61 5.31
C PHE A 68 6.31 12.59 4.18
N CYS A 69 5.34 11.68 4.28
CA CYS A 69 4.20 11.64 3.36
C CYS A 69 3.45 12.98 3.37
N LEU A 70 2.99 13.45 2.20
CA LEU A 70 2.26 14.71 2.04
C LEU A 70 1.07 14.87 3.02
N PHE A 71 0.42 13.76 3.37
CA PHE A 71 -0.75 13.73 4.25
C PHE A 71 -0.43 13.61 5.74
N VAL A 72 0.85 13.54 6.13
CA VAL A 72 1.24 13.53 7.55
C VAL A 72 1.29 14.97 8.07
N ALA A 73 0.56 15.21 9.15
CA ALA A 73 0.61 16.41 9.97
C ALA A 73 1.08 16.04 11.39
N ASP A 74 1.27 17.03 12.25
CA ASP A 74 1.73 16.84 13.63
C ASP A 74 0.79 15.95 14.46
N THR A 75 -0.49 15.90 14.11
CA THR A 75 -1.52 15.06 14.75
C THR A 75 -1.72 13.71 14.05
N GLY A 76 -0.88 13.36 13.08
CA GLY A 76 -0.95 12.14 12.29
C GLY A 76 -1.47 12.35 10.88
N CYS A 77 -1.98 11.29 10.26
CA CYS A 77 -2.45 11.34 8.88
C CYS A 77 -3.78 12.09 8.76
N VAL A 78 -3.82 13.13 7.92
CA VAL A 78 -5.01 13.95 7.69
C VAL A 78 -6.08 13.26 6.85
N LEU A 79 -5.75 12.16 6.17
CA LEU A 79 -6.75 11.36 5.47
C LEU A 79 -7.60 10.56 6.48
N PRO A 80 -8.94 10.60 6.33
CA PRO A 80 -9.83 9.68 7.03
C PRO A 80 -9.42 8.23 6.78
N ARG A 81 -9.66 7.35 7.76
CA ARG A 81 -9.12 5.99 7.76
C ARG A 81 -9.50 5.20 6.52
N GLU A 82 -10.74 5.34 6.06
CA GLU A 82 -11.32 4.70 4.89
C GLU A 82 -10.79 5.25 3.55
N VAL A 83 -10.27 6.47 3.54
CA VAL A 83 -9.68 7.14 2.37
C VAL A 83 -8.19 6.82 2.23
N ARG A 84 -7.51 6.47 3.32
CA ARG A 84 -6.09 6.10 3.30
C ARG A 84 -5.81 4.95 2.32
N PRO A 85 -4.60 4.89 1.73
CA PRO A 85 -4.19 3.77 0.90
C PRO A 85 -4.36 2.43 1.64
N LEU A 86 -4.75 1.37 0.92
CA LEU A 86 -4.96 0.04 1.52
C LEU A 86 -3.73 -0.44 2.32
N VAL A 87 -2.55 -0.25 1.76
CA VAL A 87 -1.26 -0.53 2.39
C VAL A 87 -1.00 0.28 3.67
N CYS A 88 -1.48 1.53 3.75
CA CYS A 88 -1.44 2.30 5.01
C CYS A 88 -2.44 1.76 6.04
N ARG A 89 -3.55 1.18 5.58
CA ARG A 89 -4.60 0.58 6.41
C ARG A 89 -4.24 -0.83 6.89
N LEU A 90 -3.33 -1.50 6.19
CA LEU A 90 -2.82 -2.82 6.57
C LEU A 90 -1.81 -2.75 7.71
N TYR A 91 -1.16 -1.61 7.95
CA TYR A 91 -0.27 -1.45 9.09
C TYR A 91 -0.99 -1.75 10.42
N PRO A 92 -0.42 -2.57 11.32
CA PRO A 92 0.97 -3.04 11.38
C PRO A 92 1.22 -4.41 10.72
N TYR A 93 0.27 -4.95 9.98
CA TYR A 93 0.40 -6.25 9.35
C TYR A 93 1.26 -6.21 8.10
N ASP A 94 1.97 -7.30 7.89
CA ASP A 94 2.53 -7.71 6.62
C ASP A 94 1.90 -9.06 6.24
N TRP A 95 2.00 -9.46 4.97
CA TRP A 95 1.33 -10.63 4.43
C TRP A 95 2.12 -11.29 3.31
N ASN A 96 1.83 -12.57 3.06
CA ASN A 96 2.38 -13.30 1.93
C ASN A 96 1.33 -13.50 0.82
N ASP A 97 1.75 -14.14 -0.27
CA ASP A 97 0.94 -14.59 -1.41
C ASP A 97 -0.26 -15.47 -1.01
N GLN A 98 -0.17 -16.18 0.12
CA GLN A 98 -1.25 -16.99 0.69
C GLN A 98 -2.17 -16.22 1.65
N HIS A 99 -2.07 -14.88 1.69
CA HIS A 99 -2.81 -13.98 2.58
C HIS A 99 -2.60 -14.28 4.08
N LYS A 100 -1.54 -14.98 4.44
CA LYS A 100 -1.19 -15.21 5.85
C LYS A 100 -0.65 -13.91 6.41
N LEU A 101 -1.30 -13.40 7.47
CA LEU A 101 -0.88 -12.17 8.14
C LEU A 101 0.13 -12.45 9.27
N TRP A 102 1.06 -11.53 9.46
CA TRP A 102 1.88 -11.41 10.67
C TRP A 102 2.09 -9.93 11.01
N ILE A 103 2.50 -9.63 12.24
CA ILE A 103 2.77 -8.25 12.66
C ILE A 103 4.21 -7.91 12.31
N GLN A 104 4.37 -6.86 11.50
CA GLN A 104 5.66 -6.30 11.13
C GLN A 104 5.59 -4.78 11.26
N ALA A 105 6.02 -4.29 12.43
CA ALA A 105 5.90 -2.90 12.81
C ALA A 105 7.28 -2.23 13.02
N PRO A 106 8.19 -2.22 12.01
CA PRO A 106 9.57 -1.74 12.19
C PRO A 106 9.64 -0.23 12.49
N TYR A 107 8.57 0.50 12.17
CA TYR A 107 8.43 1.93 12.42
C TYR A 107 7.60 2.25 13.68
N CYS A 108 7.21 1.23 14.44
CA CYS A 108 6.48 1.37 15.69
C CYS A 108 7.46 1.28 16.87
N PRO A 109 7.39 2.17 17.86
CA PRO A 109 8.13 2.00 19.11
C PRO A 109 7.49 0.85 19.91
N ARG A 110 7.84 -0.40 19.58
CA ARG A 110 7.23 -1.63 20.12
C ARG A 110 7.32 -1.68 21.65
N GLU A 111 8.31 -1.03 22.23
CA GLU A 111 8.50 -0.85 23.67
C GLU A 111 7.37 -0.10 24.39
N LEU A 112 6.50 0.62 23.66
CA LEU A 112 5.33 1.31 24.22
C LEU A 112 4.12 0.40 24.43
N TYR A 113 4.18 -0.86 24.00
CA TYR A 113 3.05 -1.79 24.03
C TYR A 113 3.37 -3.00 24.91
N ALA A 114 2.35 -3.55 25.57
CA ALA A 114 2.52 -4.72 26.42
C ALA A 114 2.88 -5.98 25.60
N ASP A 115 2.22 -6.15 24.45
CA ASP A 115 2.43 -7.23 23.51
C ASP A 115 1.86 -6.86 22.13
N GLU A 116 1.87 -7.82 21.20
CA GLU A 116 1.32 -7.68 19.86
C GLU A 116 -0.20 -7.44 19.83
N THR A 117 -0.94 -7.94 20.82
CA THR A 117 -2.38 -7.72 20.93
C THR A 117 -2.67 -6.27 21.30
N ASP A 118 -1.95 -5.74 22.29
CA ASP A 118 -2.04 -4.33 22.68
C ASP A 118 -1.64 -3.42 21.51
N LEU A 119 -0.56 -3.73 20.79
CA LEU A 119 -0.17 -2.99 19.60
C LEU A 119 -1.31 -2.91 18.57
N VAL A 120 -1.90 -4.05 18.19
CA VAL A 120 -3.02 -4.08 17.23
C VAL A 120 -4.22 -3.28 17.73
N LEU A 121 -4.57 -3.39 19.02
CA LEU A 121 -5.69 -2.64 19.61
C LEU A 121 -5.49 -1.12 19.52
N GLN A 122 -4.25 -0.65 19.65
CA GLN A 122 -3.94 0.79 19.66
C GLN A 122 -3.81 1.40 18.25
N ILE A 123 -3.23 0.68 17.29
CA ILE A 123 -2.85 1.28 15.98
C ILE A 123 -3.30 0.50 14.75
N GLY A 124 -3.76 -0.74 14.93
CA GLY A 124 -4.12 -1.65 13.85
C GLY A 124 -5.64 -1.83 13.68
N ASP A 125 -6.00 -2.61 12.66
CA ASP A 125 -7.33 -3.19 12.51
C ASP A 125 -7.34 -4.63 13.07
N SER A 126 -8.53 -5.22 13.25
CA SER A 126 -8.62 -6.65 13.52
C SER A 126 -8.06 -7.47 12.35
N GLN A 127 -7.59 -8.69 12.62
CA GLN A 127 -7.10 -9.58 11.56
C GLN A 127 -8.15 -9.84 10.47
N GLU A 128 -9.44 -9.94 10.82
CA GLU A 128 -10.52 -10.09 9.85
C GLU A 128 -10.61 -8.90 8.89
N VAL A 129 -10.50 -7.67 9.41
CA VAL A 129 -10.51 -6.47 8.59
C VAL A 129 -9.24 -6.37 7.74
N ALA A 130 -8.08 -6.72 8.30
CA ALA A 130 -6.82 -6.74 7.56
C ALA A 130 -6.86 -7.75 6.40
N LEU A 131 -7.42 -8.95 6.60
CA LEU A 131 -7.60 -9.92 5.52
C LEU A 131 -8.47 -9.38 4.38
N LYS A 132 -9.60 -8.74 4.70
CA LYS A 132 -10.45 -8.09 3.70
C LYS A 132 -9.73 -6.97 2.94
N LEU A 133 -8.81 -6.27 3.60
CA LEU A 133 -7.98 -5.24 2.95
C LEU A 133 -6.93 -5.86 2.01
N VAL A 134 -6.36 -7.01 2.36
CA VAL A 134 -5.47 -7.77 1.45
C VAL A 134 -6.26 -8.25 0.24
N GLU A 135 -7.44 -8.85 0.44
CA GLU A 135 -8.32 -9.28 -0.65
C GLU A 135 -8.67 -8.10 -1.58
N GLN A 136 -9.11 -6.98 -1.01
CA GLN A 136 -9.41 -5.77 -1.77
C GLN A 136 -8.19 -5.25 -2.55
N LEU A 137 -6.99 -5.33 -1.98
CA LEU A 137 -5.76 -4.94 -2.65
C LEU A 137 -5.55 -5.79 -3.90
N TYR A 138 -5.60 -7.12 -3.80
CA TYR A 138 -5.44 -8.01 -4.95
C TYR A 138 -6.55 -7.83 -6.00
N GLU A 139 -7.79 -7.61 -5.59
CA GLU A 139 -8.90 -7.30 -6.51
C GLU A 139 -8.69 -5.97 -7.27
N GLU A 140 -8.10 -4.95 -6.63
CA GLU A 140 -7.77 -3.68 -7.27
C GLU A 140 -6.59 -3.82 -8.24
N LEU A 141 -5.62 -4.67 -7.92
CA LEU A 141 -4.48 -4.96 -8.78
C LEU A 141 -4.88 -5.76 -10.03
N ALA A 142 -5.66 -6.82 -9.84
CA ALA A 142 -6.14 -7.67 -10.93
C ALA A 142 -6.98 -6.87 -11.96
N ARG A 143 -7.90 -6.01 -11.49
CA ARG A 143 -8.74 -5.18 -12.38
C ARG A 143 -7.94 -4.24 -13.28
N LYS A 144 -6.77 -3.79 -12.86
CA LYS A 144 -5.91 -2.95 -13.69
C LYS A 144 -5.20 -3.78 -14.76
N GLY A 145 -4.73 -4.97 -14.41
CA GLY A 145 -4.08 -5.89 -15.35
C GLY A 145 -4.99 -6.40 -16.47
N GLU A 146 -6.31 -6.28 -16.30
CA GLU A 146 -7.32 -6.65 -17.32
C GLU A 146 -7.66 -5.52 -18.31
N GLN A 147 -7.12 -4.30 -18.14
CA GLN A 147 -7.35 -3.21 -19.07
C GLN A 147 -6.43 -3.35 -20.31
N PRO A 148 -7.00 -3.38 -21.54
CA PRO A 148 -6.26 -3.67 -22.77
C PRO A 148 -5.34 -2.54 -23.22
#